data_AF-A0A3B5ME26-F1
#
_entry.id   AF-A0A3B5ME26-F1
#
_cell.length_a   1.000
_cell.length_b   1.000
_cell.length_c   1.000
_cell.angle_alpha   90.00
_cell.angle_beta   90.00
_cell.angle_gamma   90.00
#
_symmetry.space_group_name_H-M   'P 1'
#
loop_
_entity.id
_entity.type
_entity.pdbx_description
1 polymer ?
#
loop_
_entity_poly.entity_id
_entity_poly.type
_entity_poly.pdbx_seq_one_letter_code
_entity_poly.pdbx_strand_id
1 'polypeptide(L)'
;GFFVQSGAANVVPPKICVNNKALGTVLNNADAGINIVVVNGKSGDVLKTDHFNMYSGEVEPLIEFLKNIEMGSVVLMAVFDEGSKKLNEEARTLISDLGSSVIHSLGYRDNWVFVGGKGTTGKSNFEKVNDDSKNKYENWPEMVEMEGCIPKYV
;
A
#
# COMPACT_ATOMS: atom_id res chain seq x y z
N GLY A 1 8.64 -14.01 -5.16
CA GLY A 1 8.46 -13.45 -3.81
C GLY A 1 8.16 -11.97 -3.92
N PHE A 2 7.74 -11.36 -2.81
CA PHE A 2 7.57 -9.91 -2.72
C PHE A 2 8.34 -9.37 -1.51
N PHE A 3 8.67 -8.09 -1.56
CA PHE A 3 9.12 -7.28 -0.42
C PHE A 3 8.38 -5.95 -0.46
N VAL A 4 7.86 -5.48 0.67
CA VAL A 4 7.17 -4.19 0.84
C VAL A 4 7.73 -3.51 2.07
N GLN A 5 8.12 -2.25 1.93
CA GLN A 5 8.60 -1.39 3.00
C GLN A 5 7.92 -0.03 2.88
N SER A 6 7.42 0.50 4.00
CA SER A 6 6.88 1.86 4.07
C SER A 6 8.00 2.90 3.92
N GLY A 7 7.63 4.17 3.80
CA GLY A 7 8.60 5.24 3.87
C GLY A 7 9.22 5.40 5.27
N ALA A 8 10.31 6.17 5.33
CA ALA A 8 10.88 6.67 6.58
C ALA A 8 10.65 8.17 6.65
N ALA A 9 9.74 8.58 7.53
CA ALA A 9 9.25 9.95 7.59
C ALA A 9 8.87 10.46 6.19
N ASN A 10 9.36 11.64 5.81
CA ASN A 10 9.20 12.26 4.50
C ASN A 10 10.51 12.28 3.67
N VAL A 11 11.52 11.48 4.06
CA VAL A 11 12.88 11.55 3.48
C VAL A 11 13.29 10.29 2.73
N VAL A 12 12.81 9.12 3.14
CA VAL A 12 13.07 7.85 2.45
C VAL A 12 11.75 7.34 1.86
N PRO A 13 11.62 7.31 0.52
CA PRO A 13 10.46 6.73 -0.14
C PRO A 13 10.30 5.24 0.14
N PRO A 14 9.08 4.69 -0.02
CA PRO A 14 8.80 3.28 0.18
C PRO A 14 9.47 2.44 -0.90
N LYS A 15 9.58 1.14 -0.62
CA LYS A 15 10.13 0.16 -1.56
C LYS A 15 9.18 -1.02 -1.68
N ILE A 16 8.69 -1.25 -2.89
CA ILE A 16 7.87 -2.41 -3.23
C ILE A 16 8.60 -3.19 -4.32
N CYS A 17 8.87 -4.48 -4.10
CA CYS A 17 9.58 -5.34 -5.04
C CYS A 17 8.77 -6.59 -5.32
N VAL A 18 8.51 -6.87 -6.59
CA VAL A 18 7.84 -8.08 -7.07
C VAL A 18 8.49 -8.54 -8.38
N ASN A 19 8.93 -9.80 -8.45
CA ASN A 19 9.47 -10.41 -9.67
C ASN A 19 10.46 -9.51 -10.44
N ASN A 20 11.52 -9.05 -9.77
CA ASN A 20 12.57 -8.16 -10.29
C ASN A 20 12.10 -6.76 -10.77
N LYS A 21 10.83 -6.41 -10.60
CA LYS A 21 10.30 -5.06 -10.81
C LYS A 21 10.06 -4.38 -9.47
N ALA A 22 10.32 -3.08 -9.41
CA ALA A 22 10.25 -2.31 -8.19
C ALA A 22 9.35 -1.07 -8.33
N LEU A 23 8.91 -0.54 -7.20
CA LEU A 23 8.53 0.85 -6.98
C LEU A 23 9.44 1.37 -5.86
N GLY A 24 9.92 2.60 -5.99
CA GLY A 24 10.76 3.25 -4.98
C GLY A 24 11.88 4.10 -5.57
N THR A 25 12.79 4.56 -4.71
CA THR A 25 13.83 5.56 -5.02
C THR A 25 14.65 5.27 -6.27
N VAL A 26 15.00 4.01 -6.53
CA VAL A 26 15.83 3.63 -7.69
C VAL A 26 15.15 3.94 -9.03
N LEU A 27 13.83 3.84 -9.08
CA LEU A 27 13.04 4.08 -10.30
C LEU A 27 12.38 5.47 -10.30
N ASN A 28 12.57 6.25 -9.23
CA ASN A 28 12.03 7.60 -9.07
C ASN A 28 10.52 7.68 -9.36
N ASN A 29 9.75 6.70 -8.87
CA ASN A 29 8.33 6.53 -9.16
C ASN A 29 7.46 6.37 -7.90
N ALA A 30 7.96 6.87 -6.77
CA ALA A 30 7.28 6.86 -5.47
C ALA A 30 7.18 8.29 -4.92
N ASP A 31 6.06 8.61 -4.29
CA ASP A 31 5.80 9.94 -3.70
C ASP A 31 4.93 9.82 -2.44
N ALA A 32 4.75 10.93 -1.71
CA ALA A 32 3.97 10.99 -0.48
C ALA A 32 2.53 10.48 -0.67
N GLY A 33 2.00 9.80 0.34
CA GLY A 33 0.69 9.16 0.30
C GLY A 33 0.74 7.64 0.21
N ILE A 34 -0.24 7.05 -0.47
CA ILE A 34 -0.33 5.60 -0.67
C ILE A 34 0.27 5.23 -2.01
N ASN A 35 1.31 4.40 -2.00
CA ASN A 35 1.98 3.87 -3.18
C ASN A 35 1.48 2.45 -3.44
N ILE A 36 1.14 2.13 -4.69
CA ILE A 36 0.43 0.89 -5.06
C ILE A 36 1.12 0.19 -6.23
N VAL A 37 1.25 -1.12 -6.13
CA VAL A 37 1.64 -2.02 -7.24
C VAL A 37 0.56 -3.08 -7.43
N VAL A 38 0.05 -3.20 -8.65
CA VAL A 38 -0.93 -4.23 -9.04
C VAL A 38 -0.23 -5.28 -9.89
N VAL A 39 -0.45 -6.55 -9.56
CA VAL A 39 0.20 -7.70 -10.19
C VAL A 39 -0.87 -8.69 -10.64
N ASN A 40 -0.71 -9.25 -11.82
CA ASN A 40 -1.55 -10.35 -12.28
C ASN A 40 -1.35 -11.58 -11.36
N GLY A 41 -2.41 -12.04 -10.69
CA GLY A 41 -2.29 -13.13 -9.71
C GLY A 41 -1.89 -14.49 -10.28
N LYS A 42 -2.03 -14.68 -11.61
CA LYS A 42 -1.69 -15.92 -12.31
C LYS A 42 -0.29 -15.89 -12.91
N SER A 43 0.05 -14.85 -13.68
CA SER A 43 1.37 -14.76 -14.33
C SER A 43 2.45 -14.16 -13.43
N GLY A 44 2.06 -13.36 -12.43
CA GLY A 44 2.98 -12.60 -11.60
C GLY A 44 3.53 -11.34 -12.27
N ASP A 45 2.98 -10.93 -13.42
CA ASP A 45 3.40 -9.71 -14.11
C ASP A 45 2.85 -8.47 -13.42
N VAL A 46 3.70 -7.44 -13.27
CA VAL A 46 3.26 -6.11 -12.84
C VAL A 46 2.38 -5.51 -13.95
N LEU A 47 1.15 -5.16 -13.58
CA LEU A 47 0.15 -4.55 -14.46
C LEU A 47 0.14 -3.04 -14.36
N LYS A 48 0.18 -2.50 -13.14
CA LYS A 48 0.10 -1.06 -12.85
C LYS A 48 0.94 -0.70 -11.63
N THR A 49 1.48 0.51 -11.63
CA THR A 49 2.16 1.13 -10.48
C THR A 49 1.74 2.58 -10.40
N ASP A 50 1.36 3.06 -9.22
CA ASP A 50 0.93 4.44 -9.04
C ASP A 50 1.11 4.91 -7.58
N HIS A 51 0.89 6.19 -7.32
CA HIS A 51 0.87 6.77 -5.99
C HIS A 51 -0.21 7.85 -5.87
N PHE A 52 -0.78 8.01 -4.67
CA PHE A 52 -1.87 8.94 -4.41
C PHE A 52 -1.58 9.76 -3.15
N ASN A 53 -1.40 11.07 -3.32
CA ASN A 53 -1.11 11.99 -2.22
C ASN A 53 -2.32 12.17 -1.30
N MET A 54 -2.30 11.49 -0.15
CA MET A 54 -3.40 11.52 0.82
C MET A 54 -3.32 12.65 1.85
N TYR A 55 -2.36 13.57 1.73
CA TYR A 55 -2.24 14.74 2.60
C TYR A 55 -2.86 16.02 2.01
N SER A 56 -2.54 16.27 0.74
CA SER A 56 -2.86 17.51 0.01
C SER A 56 -3.52 17.29 -1.34
N GLY A 57 -3.55 16.05 -1.84
CA GLY A 57 -4.24 15.69 -3.07
C GLY A 57 -5.74 15.47 -2.87
N GLU A 58 -6.34 14.85 -3.89
CA GLU A 58 -7.76 14.46 -3.93
C GLU A 58 -7.89 12.93 -3.88
N VAL A 59 -9.01 12.43 -3.35
CA VAL A 59 -9.22 10.99 -3.09
C VAL A 59 -9.83 10.26 -4.29
N GLU A 60 -10.49 10.99 -5.19
CA GLU A 60 -11.21 10.48 -6.35
C GLU A 60 -10.32 9.66 -7.30
N PRO A 61 -9.07 10.06 -7.61
CA PRO A 61 -8.19 9.25 -8.46
C PRO A 61 -7.84 7.89 -7.83
N LEU A 62 -7.69 7.82 -6.50
CA LEU A 62 -7.45 6.56 -5.79
C LEU A 62 -8.69 5.65 -5.89
N ILE A 63 -9.88 6.21 -5.68
CA ILE A 63 -11.15 5.47 -5.78
C ILE A 63 -11.33 4.91 -7.19
N GLU A 64 -11.09 5.72 -8.23
CA GLU A 64 -11.15 5.29 -9.63
C GLU A 64 -10.13 4.19 -9.92
N PHE A 65 -8.90 4.33 -9.42
CA PHE A 65 -7.87 3.31 -9.56
C PHE A 65 -8.31 1.97 -8.94
N LEU A 66 -8.80 1.98 -7.69
CA LEU A 66 -9.22 0.78 -6.94
C LEU A 66 -10.42 0.06 -7.56
N LYS A 67 -11.36 0.82 -8.14
CA LYS A 67 -12.53 0.26 -8.85
C LYS A 67 -12.11 -0.45 -10.14
N ASN A 68 -11.07 0.05 -10.82
CA ASN A 68 -10.57 -0.48 -12.08
C ASN A 68 -9.53 -1.61 -11.92
N ILE A 69 -9.31 -2.12 -10.71
CA ILE A 69 -8.46 -3.31 -10.49
C ILE A 69 -9.23 -4.56 -10.93
N GLU A 70 -8.63 -5.33 -11.82
CA GLU A 70 -9.19 -6.58 -12.33
C GLU A 70 -9.26 -7.66 -11.25
N MET A 71 -10.34 -8.44 -11.26
CA MET A 71 -10.52 -9.61 -10.39
C MET A 71 -9.34 -10.59 -10.52
N GLY A 72 -8.88 -11.13 -9.39
CA GLY A 72 -7.73 -12.03 -9.35
C GLY A 72 -6.37 -11.32 -9.34
N SER A 73 -6.33 -9.99 -9.38
CA SER A 73 -5.08 -9.23 -9.20
C SER A 73 -4.62 -9.23 -7.75
N VAL A 74 -3.31 -9.34 -7.54
CA VAL A 74 -2.63 -9.08 -6.26
C VAL A 74 -2.35 -7.58 -6.17
N VAL A 75 -2.55 -6.99 -4.99
CA VAL A 75 -2.35 -5.55 -4.77
C VAL A 75 -1.41 -5.36 -3.59
N LEU A 76 -0.30 -4.65 -3.81
CA LEU A 76 0.68 -4.30 -2.79
C LEU A 76 0.61 -2.80 -2.53
N MET A 77 0.60 -2.39 -1.27
CA MET A 77 0.49 -0.99 -0.86
C MET A 77 1.53 -0.65 0.21
N ALA A 78 2.06 0.57 0.15
CA ALA A 78 2.94 1.13 1.17
C ALA A 78 2.68 2.63 1.36
N VAL A 79 2.63 3.09 2.61
CA VAL A 79 2.52 4.53 2.93
C VAL A 79 3.89 5.20 2.89
N PHE A 80 3.93 6.43 2.40
CA PHE A 80 5.04 7.37 2.53
C PHE A 80 4.56 8.69 3.12
N ASP A 81 5.24 9.18 4.16
CA ASP A 81 4.90 10.40 4.92
C ASP A 81 3.53 10.34 5.59
N GLU A 82 2.44 10.46 4.83
CA GLU A 82 1.07 10.56 5.34
C GLU A 82 0.07 9.96 4.35
N GLY A 83 -0.61 8.89 4.77
CA GLY A 83 -1.50 8.09 3.92
C GLY A 83 -3.00 8.19 4.23
N SER A 84 -3.42 8.97 5.23
CA SER A 84 -4.73 8.84 5.86
C SER A 84 -5.66 10.06 5.73
N LYS A 85 -5.11 11.28 5.64
CA LYS A 85 -5.88 12.52 5.87
C LYS A 85 -7.01 12.74 4.87
N LYS A 86 -6.80 12.34 3.61
CA LYS A 86 -7.79 12.45 2.52
C LYS A 86 -8.61 11.16 2.32
N LEU A 87 -8.31 10.07 3.02
CA LEU A 87 -9.10 8.83 2.89
C LEU A 87 -10.51 9.03 3.44
N ASN A 88 -11.50 8.84 2.58
CA ASN A 88 -12.91 8.77 2.96
C ASN A 88 -13.37 7.32 3.15
N GLU A 89 -14.63 7.14 3.55
CA GLU A 89 -15.18 5.80 3.82
C GLU A 89 -15.17 4.91 2.58
N GLU A 90 -15.49 5.45 1.41
CA GLU A 90 -15.49 4.67 0.15
C GLU A 90 -14.10 4.11 -0.17
N ALA A 91 -13.05 4.94 -0.10
CA ALA A 91 -11.68 4.50 -0.33
C ALA A 91 -11.25 3.44 0.70
N ARG A 92 -11.60 3.63 1.99
CA ARG A 92 -11.30 2.67 3.06
C ARG A 92 -12.02 1.34 2.84
N THR A 93 -13.30 1.36 2.48
CA THR A 93 -14.06 0.14 2.14
C THR A 93 -13.46 -0.57 0.94
N LEU A 94 -13.11 0.15 -0.14
CA LEU A 94 -12.50 -0.45 -1.32
C LEU A 94 -11.16 -1.15 -1.03
N ILE A 95 -10.36 -0.61 -0.12
CA ILE A 95 -9.09 -1.23 0.33
C ILE A 95 -9.38 -2.39 1.29
N SER A 96 -10.38 -2.27 2.16
CA SER A 96 -10.85 -3.34 3.05
C SER A 96 -11.32 -4.57 2.26
N ASP A 97 -12.02 -4.35 1.14
CA ASP A 97 -12.47 -5.39 0.21
C ASP A 97 -11.30 -6.14 -0.49
N LEU A 98 -10.09 -5.55 -0.50
CA LEU A 98 -8.87 -6.26 -0.94
C LEU A 98 -8.29 -7.17 0.15
N GLY A 99 -8.86 -7.13 1.36
CA GLY A 99 -8.48 -7.93 2.52
C GLY A 99 -7.80 -7.15 3.65
N SER A 100 -7.76 -5.81 3.61
CA SER A 100 -7.17 -5.03 4.70
C SER A 100 -8.04 -5.11 5.97
N SER A 101 -7.39 -5.29 7.11
CA SER A 101 -8.00 -5.27 8.43
C SER A 101 -7.75 -3.97 9.19
N VAL A 102 -6.78 -3.16 8.75
CA VAL A 102 -6.31 -1.94 9.43
C VAL A 102 -6.78 -0.66 8.74
N ILE A 103 -7.12 -0.68 7.44
CA ILE A 103 -7.34 0.55 6.68
C ILE A 103 -8.45 1.45 7.25
N HIS A 104 -9.48 0.90 7.90
CA HIS A 104 -10.52 1.73 8.53
C HIS A 104 -10.02 2.51 9.75
N SER A 105 -8.98 2.02 10.44
CA SER A 105 -8.37 2.67 11.60
C SER A 105 -7.03 3.34 11.30
N LEU A 106 -6.56 3.32 10.05
CA LEU A 106 -5.28 3.94 9.68
C LEU A 106 -5.30 5.44 9.97
N GLY A 107 -4.39 5.86 10.85
CA GLY A 107 -4.25 7.20 11.40
C GLY A 107 -3.19 8.06 10.71
N TYR A 108 -3.08 9.31 11.18
CA TYR A 108 -2.19 10.32 10.63
C TYR A 108 -0.72 9.89 10.80
N ARG A 109 -0.01 9.78 9.66
CA ARG A 109 1.40 9.37 9.57
C ARG A 109 1.72 7.95 10.04
N ASP A 110 0.71 7.11 10.25
CA ASP A 110 0.93 5.69 10.47
C ASP A 110 1.72 5.10 9.30
N ASN A 111 2.78 4.36 9.61
CA ASN A 111 3.46 3.56 8.62
C ASN A 111 2.67 2.28 8.40
N TRP A 112 2.29 2.02 7.15
CA TRP A 112 1.48 0.86 6.79
C TRP A 112 1.99 0.21 5.52
N VAL A 113 2.03 -1.13 5.54
CA VAL A 113 2.28 -1.98 4.37
C VAL A 113 1.24 -3.07 4.31
N PHE A 114 0.82 -3.39 3.10
CA PHE A 114 -0.25 -4.34 2.86
C PHE A 114 -0.05 -5.09 1.54
N VAL A 115 -0.41 -6.37 1.54
CA VAL A 115 -0.54 -7.19 0.33
C VAL A 115 -1.88 -7.91 0.40
N GLY A 116 -2.76 -7.66 -0.56
CA GLY A 116 -4.07 -8.28 -0.67
C GLY A 116 -4.40 -8.67 -2.10
N GLY A 117 -5.68 -8.89 -2.38
CA GLY A 117 -6.12 -9.28 -3.72
C GLY A 117 -7.56 -8.96 -4.02
N LYS A 118 -7.84 -8.62 -5.28
CA LYS A 118 -9.19 -8.31 -5.74
C LYS A 118 -10.02 -9.59 -5.85
N GLY A 119 -11.13 -9.65 -5.12
CA GLY A 119 -12.00 -10.83 -5.08
C GLY A 119 -11.64 -11.85 -4.00
N THR A 120 -10.75 -11.50 -3.06
CA THR A 120 -10.44 -12.37 -1.92
C THR A 120 -11.64 -12.51 -0.98
N THR A 121 -11.85 -13.71 -0.42
CA THR A 121 -12.87 -13.98 0.60
C THR A 121 -12.20 -14.11 1.96
N GLY A 122 -11.67 -13.01 2.50
CA GLY A 122 -11.05 -13.00 3.81
C GLY A 122 -10.01 -11.90 4.00
N LYS A 123 -9.57 -11.75 5.25
CA LYS A 123 -8.49 -10.83 5.63
C LYS A 123 -7.15 -11.35 5.14
N SER A 124 -6.28 -10.44 4.72
CA SER A 124 -4.91 -10.77 4.38
C SER A 124 -4.10 -11.06 5.65
N ASN A 125 -3.18 -12.03 5.55
CA ASN A 125 -2.14 -12.25 6.56
C ASN A 125 -0.91 -11.37 6.32
N PHE A 126 -0.90 -10.59 5.25
CA PHE A 126 0.21 -9.73 4.83
C PHE A 126 -0.17 -8.28 5.04
N GLU A 127 -0.20 -7.86 6.30
CA GLU A 127 -0.51 -6.49 6.70
C GLU A 127 0.29 -6.14 7.97
N LYS A 128 0.94 -4.98 7.97
CA LYS A 128 1.61 -4.43 9.15
C LYS A 128 1.36 -2.94 9.24
N VAL A 129 1.20 -2.45 10.46
CA VAL A 129 1.09 -1.03 10.80
C VAL A 129 2.02 -0.72 11.96
N ASN A 130 2.58 0.47 11.97
CA ASN A 130 3.23 1.06 13.12
C ASN A 130 2.68 2.48 13.30
N ASP A 131 2.04 2.69 14.44
CA ASP A 131 1.40 3.95 14.80
C ASP A 131 2.39 4.88 15.52
N ASP A 132 1.96 6.12 15.75
CA ASP A 132 2.78 7.17 16.35
C ASP A 132 3.06 6.99 17.86
N SER A 133 2.57 5.90 18.48
CA SER A 133 2.68 5.66 19.93
C SER A 133 4.14 5.54 20.41
N LYS A 134 5.05 5.15 19.52
CA LYS A 134 6.50 5.05 19.76
C LYS A 134 7.30 5.62 18.60
N ASN A 135 7.05 6.89 18.29
CA ASN A 135 7.78 7.63 17.28
C ASN A 135 9.31 7.48 17.41
N LYS A 136 9.93 6.92 16.35
CA LYS A 136 11.39 6.77 16.23
C LYS A 136 12.03 8.03 15.63
N TYR A 137 11.29 8.72 14.78
CA TYR A 137 11.63 10.05 14.25
C TYR A 137 10.75 11.09 14.95
N GLU A 138 11.13 12.37 14.94
CA GLU A 138 10.49 13.42 15.76
C GLU A 138 8.94 13.33 15.77
N ASN A 139 8.32 13.19 14.59
CA ASN A 139 6.87 13.09 14.43
C ASN A 139 6.45 11.96 13.47
N TRP A 140 7.27 10.93 13.31
CA TRP A 140 6.94 9.76 12.48
C TRP A 140 7.37 8.45 13.15
N PRO A 141 6.58 7.38 12.98
CA PRO A 141 6.91 6.06 13.49
C PRO A 141 8.08 5.42 12.72
N GLU A 142 8.65 4.37 13.29
CA GLU A 142 9.62 3.53 12.57
C GLU A 142 8.96 2.89 11.34
N MET A 143 9.74 2.75 10.26
CA MET A 143 9.27 2.08 9.04
C MET A 143 8.84 0.64 9.33
N VAL A 144 7.88 0.14 8.57
CA VAL A 144 7.49 -1.28 8.62
C VAL A 144 7.86 -1.96 7.32
N GLU A 145 8.28 -3.21 7.44
CA GLU A 145 8.63 -4.05 6.30
C GLU A 145 8.04 -5.45 6.40
N MET A 146 7.82 -6.03 5.24
CA MET A 146 7.25 -7.35 5.09
C MET A 146 7.73 -7.99 3.80
N GLU A 147 8.04 -9.27 3.87
CA GLU A 147 8.38 -10.09 2.71
C GLU A 147 7.60 -11.40 2.73
N GLY A 148 7.49 -12.02 1.57
CA GLY A 148 6.79 -13.29 1.46
C GLY A 148 6.72 -13.80 0.03
N CYS A 149 5.87 -14.81 -0.15
CA CYS A 149 5.53 -15.33 -1.47
C CYS A 149 4.22 -14.71 -1.92
N ILE A 150 4.13 -14.33 -3.20
CA ILE A 150 2.89 -13.80 -3.78
C ILE A 150 1.81 -14.87 -3.61
N PRO A 151 0.67 -14.55 -2.96
CA PRO A 151 -0.44 -15.48 -2.87
C PRO A 151 -0.96 -15.77 -4.28
N LYS A 152 -1.14 -17.05 -4.63
CA LYS A 152 -1.76 -17.43 -5.89
C LYS A 152 -3.27 -17.30 -5.72
N TYR A 153 -3.85 -16.29 -6.35
CA TYR A 153 -5.29 -16.14 -6.49
C TYR A 153 -5.70 -16.87 -7.77
N VAL A 154 -6.41 -18.00 -7.61
CA VAL A 154 -6.90 -18.86 -8.71
C VAL A 154 -8.37 -18.60 -8.99
#